data_AF-A0A840IMK8-F1
#
_entry.id   AF-A0A840IMK8-F1
#
_cell.length_a   1.000
_cell.length_b   1.000
_cell.length_c   1.000
_cell.angle_alpha   90.00
_cell.angle_beta   90.00
_cell.angle_gamma   90.00
#
_symmetry.space_group_name_H-M   'P 1'
#
loop_
_entity.id
_entity.type
_entity.pdbx_description
1 polymer ?
#
loop_
_entity_poly.entity_id
_entity_poly.type
_entity_poly.pdbx_seq_one_letter_code
_entity_poly.pdbx_strand_id
1 'polypeptide(L)'
;MADLVAQIQRDIEKRLKELRPLIEEKEQLEAVLAALNGETPANGTTASSPRRARSAAPARAPYAGGKSRRAPRGANREAILKVVGERPGISAAEVAEITNIAKPTVHTTISQLKRKGILEPEGANGVRLAQAS
;
A
#
# COMPACT_ATOMS: atom_id res chain seq x y z
N MET A 1 6.68 -1.53 -37.37
CA MET A 1 5.44 -1.84 -36.61
C MET A 1 5.56 -3.13 -35.79
N ALA A 2 6.15 -4.20 -36.34
CA ALA A 2 6.36 -5.46 -35.59
C ALA A 2 7.17 -5.28 -34.28
N ASP A 3 8.21 -4.44 -34.29
CA ASP A 3 9.03 -4.20 -33.09
C ASP A 3 8.27 -3.51 -31.94
N LEU A 4 7.35 -2.61 -32.27
CA LEU A 4 6.51 -1.93 -31.26
C LEU A 4 5.54 -2.92 -30.62
N VAL A 5 4.94 -3.81 -31.41
CA VAL A 5 4.04 -4.86 -30.90
C VAL A 5 4.81 -5.82 -29.99
N ALA A 6 6.02 -6.22 -30.38
CA ALA A 6 6.88 -7.07 -29.55
C ALA A 6 7.34 -6.37 -28.26
N GLN A 7 7.53 -5.05 -28.28
CA GLN A 7 7.84 -4.27 -27.07
C GLN A 7 6.63 -4.23 -26.12
N ILE A 8 5.43 -3.91 -26.64
CA ILE A 8 4.21 -3.85 -25.83
C ILE A 8 3.90 -5.23 -25.21
N GLN A 9 4.11 -6.33 -25.94
CA GLN A 9 3.94 -7.67 -25.40
C GLN A 9 4.86 -7.95 -24.20
N ARG A 10 6.15 -7.60 -24.32
CA ARG A 10 7.13 -7.76 -23.22
C ARG A 10 6.76 -6.91 -21.99
N ASP A 11 6.28 -5.69 -22.22
CA ASP A 11 5.87 -4.80 -21.14
C ASP A 11 4.61 -5.32 -20.43
N ILE A 12 3.65 -5.88 -21.17
CA ILE A 12 2.47 -6.53 -20.60
C ILE A 12 2.86 -7.77 -19.79
N GLU A 13 3.73 -8.63 -20.32
CA GLU A 13 4.19 -9.83 -19.61
C GLU A 13 4.92 -9.49 -18.29
N LYS A 14 5.78 -8.45 -18.33
CA LYS A 14 6.44 -7.95 -17.13
C LYS A 14 5.42 -7.47 -16.10
N ARG A 15 4.45 -6.68 -16.53
CA ARG A 15 3.40 -6.15 -15.65
C ARG A 15 2.50 -7.25 -15.07
N LEU A 16 2.21 -8.29 -15.85
CA LEU A 16 1.48 -9.46 -15.35
C LEU A 16 2.26 -10.22 -14.28
N LYS A 17 3.57 -10.39 -14.44
CA LYS A 17 4.43 -11.02 -13.42
C LYS A 17 4.47 -10.22 -12.13
N GLU A 18 4.53 -8.89 -12.22
CA GLU A 18 4.51 -8.00 -11.06
C GLU A 18 3.16 -8.00 -10.34
N LEU A 19 2.04 -8.10 -11.08
CA LEU A 19 0.69 -8.08 -10.50
C LEU A 19 0.25 -9.40 -9.87
N ARG A 20 0.71 -10.55 -10.37
CA ARG A 20 0.36 -11.88 -9.84
C ARG A 20 0.48 -12.01 -8.31
N PRO A 21 1.64 -11.72 -7.68
CA PRO A 21 1.78 -11.89 -6.23
C PRO A 21 0.87 -10.93 -5.44
N LEU A 22 0.55 -9.75 -5.99
CA LEU A 22 -0.34 -8.78 -5.33
C LEU A 22 -1.80 -9.24 -5.34
N ILE A 23 -2.21 -9.94 -6.41
CA ILE A 23 -3.55 -10.55 -6.48
C ILE A 23 -3.66 -11.70 -5.47
N GLU A 24 -2.64 -12.55 -5.39
CA GLU A 24 -2.60 -13.65 -4.42
C GLU A 24 -2.64 -13.13 -2.96
N GLU A 25 -1.87 -12.09 -2.64
CA GLU A 25 -1.91 -11.45 -1.32
C GLU A 25 -3.29 -10.84 -1.02
N LYS A 26 -3.91 -10.18 -2.01
CA LYS A 26 -5.26 -9.61 -1.89
C LYS A 26 -6.30 -10.69 -1.57
N GLU A 27 -6.24 -11.83 -2.26
CA GLU A 27 -7.13 -12.97 -2.00
C GLU A 27 -6.93 -13.56 -0.60
N GLN A 28 -5.67 -13.68 -0.15
CA GLN A 28 -5.36 -14.15 1.21
C GLN A 28 -5.91 -13.19 2.27
N LEU A 29 -5.74 -11.88 2.08
CA LEU A 29 -6.25 -10.87 3.00
C LEU A 29 -7.78 -10.85 3.05
N GLU A 30 -8.44 -11.00 1.90
CA GLU A 30 -9.90 -11.12 1.83
C GLU A 30 -10.40 -12.37 2.56
N ALA A 31 -9.73 -13.52 2.40
CA ALA A 31 -10.06 -14.75 3.12
C ALA A 31 -9.92 -14.59 4.65
N VAL A 32 -8.86 -13.92 5.11
CA VAL A 32 -8.66 -13.62 6.54
C VAL A 32 -9.74 -12.67 7.06
N LEU A 33 -10.08 -11.62 6.30
CA LEU A 33 -11.14 -10.68 6.69
C LEU A 33 -12.50 -11.38 6.77
N ALA A 34 -12.85 -12.24 5.81
CA ALA A 34 -14.08 -13.02 5.84
C ALA A 34 -14.14 -13.94 7.07
N ALA A 35 -13.05 -14.64 7.38
CA ALA A 35 -12.96 -15.48 8.58
C ALA A 35 -13.13 -14.68 9.88
N LEU A 36 -12.55 -13.47 9.96
CA LEU A 36 -12.69 -12.58 11.11
C LEU A 36 -14.11 -12.01 11.26
N ASN A 37 -14.80 -11.76 10.15
CA ASN A 37 -16.18 -11.31 10.14
C ASN A 37 -17.17 -12.45 10.42
N GLY A 38 -16.70 -13.69 10.58
CA GLY A 38 -17.56 -14.86 10.77
C GLY A 38 -18.33 -15.25 9.51
N GLU A 39 -17.96 -14.71 8.36
CA GLU A 39 -18.52 -15.05 7.05
C GLU A 39 -17.84 -16.33 6.57
N THR A 40 -18.29 -17.47 7.09
CA THR A 40 -18.01 -18.75 6.43
C THR A 40 -18.69 -18.73 5.07
N PRO A 41 -17.99 -19.00 3.95
CA PRO A 41 -18.65 -19.15 2.66
C PRO A 41 -19.66 -20.27 2.80
N ALA A 42 -20.94 -19.90 2.75
CA ALA A 42 -22.04 -20.82 2.78
C ALA A 42 -22.09 -21.55 1.43
N ASN A 43 -21.30 -22.62 1.29
CA ASN A 43 -21.67 -23.73 0.42
C ASN A 43 -21.11 -25.07 0.91
N GLY A 44 -21.94 -25.70 1.73
CA GLY A 44 -22.12 -27.13 2.01
C GLY A 44 -21.02 -28.16 1.71
N THR A 45 -20.56 -28.82 2.76
CA THR A 45 -20.88 -30.26 2.93
C THR A 45 -20.80 -30.67 4.41
N THR A 46 -21.76 -31.48 4.79
CA THR A 46 -22.05 -32.09 6.11
C THR A 46 -20.84 -32.69 6.83
N ALA A 47 -20.74 -32.46 8.15
CA ALA A 47 -21.00 -33.49 9.18
C ALA A 47 -20.27 -33.20 10.50
N SER A 48 -21.03 -33.43 11.58
CA SER A 48 -20.59 -33.81 12.93
C SER A 48 -19.74 -32.85 13.75
N SER A 49 -20.45 -32.19 14.66
CA SER A 49 -20.05 -32.06 16.06
C SER A 49 -19.32 -33.31 16.58
N PRO A 50 -18.25 -33.13 17.37
CA PRO A 50 -18.24 -33.81 18.66
C PRO A 50 -18.03 -32.81 19.80
N ARG A 51 -18.89 -32.95 20.80
CA ARG A 51 -18.68 -32.46 22.16
C ARG A 51 -17.47 -33.17 22.78
N ARG A 52 -16.71 -32.38 23.56
CA ARG A 52 -15.79 -32.73 24.67
C ARG A 52 -14.45 -33.40 24.30
N ALA A 53 -13.39 -32.67 24.59
CA ALA A 53 -12.40 -33.13 25.57
C ALA A 53 -11.81 -31.92 26.31
N ARG A 54 -11.96 -31.92 27.64
CA ARG A 54 -11.18 -31.07 28.54
C ARG A 54 -9.84 -31.76 28.71
N SER A 55 -8.74 -31.10 28.37
CA SER A 55 -7.44 -31.41 28.98
C SER A 55 -6.44 -30.28 28.76
N ALA A 56 -5.95 -29.81 29.91
CA ALA A 56 -4.63 -29.27 30.16
C ALA A 56 -4.12 -28.12 29.28
N ALA A 57 -4.10 -26.94 29.87
CA ALA A 57 -3.17 -25.88 29.47
C ALA A 57 -1.72 -26.41 29.48
N PRO A 58 -0.91 -25.93 28.54
CA PRO A 58 0.36 -25.33 28.89
C PRO A 58 0.22 -23.82 28.68
N ALA A 59 0.66 -23.05 29.67
CA ALA A 59 0.88 -21.61 29.51
C ALA A 59 1.79 -21.38 28.30
N ARG A 60 1.21 -20.93 27.17
CA ARG A 60 1.97 -20.45 26.03
C ARG A 60 1.92 -18.94 26.03
N ALA A 61 3.12 -18.37 26.07
CA ALA A 61 3.48 -16.97 26.15
C ALA A 61 2.54 -16.06 25.33
N PRO A 62 2.33 -14.80 25.75
CA PRO A 62 1.56 -13.86 24.95
C PRO A 62 2.24 -13.77 23.59
N TYR A 63 1.58 -14.29 22.56
CA TYR A 63 2.05 -14.13 21.20
C TYR A 63 1.98 -12.63 20.95
N ALA A 64 3.15 -12.00 20.96
CA ALA A 64 3.39 -10.67 20.44
C ALA A 64 3.13 -10.71 18.92
N GLY A 65 1.87 -10.92 18.54
CA GLY A 65 1.39 -10.92 17.17
C GLY A 65 1.41 -9.49 16.71
N GLY A 66 2.47 -9.17 15.97
CA GLY A 66 2.88 -7.83 15.60
C GLY A 66 1.70 -6.94 15.26
N LYS A 67 1.47 -5.95 16.12
CA LYS A 67 0.85 -4.70 15.74
C LYS A 67 1.69 -4.23 14.55
N SER A 68 1.24 -4.51 13.32
CA SER A 68 1.82 -3.92 12.11
C SER A 68 1.96 -2.47 12.47
N ARG A 69 3.22 -2.03 12.66
CA ARG A 69 3.52 -0.68 13.07
C ARG A 69 3.04 0.14 11.89
N ARG A 70 1.78 0.56 11.92
CA ARG A 70 1.25 1.60 11.05
C ARG A 70 2.35 2.63 11.04
N ALA A 71 2.85 2.95 9.85
CA ALA A 71 3.82 4.01 9.69
C ALA A 71 3.31 5.19 10.54
N PRO A 72 4.16 5.74 11.43
CA PRO A 72 3.71 6.76 12.36
C PRO A 72 3.03 7.87 11.57
N ARG A 73 1.94 8.41 12.12
CA ARG A 73 1.16 9.45 11.45
C ARG A 73 2.11 10.58 11.04
N GLY A 74 2.28 10.80 9.73
CA GLY A 74 3.20 11.81 9.21
C GLY A 74 4.44 11.27 8.49
N ALA A 75 4.79 9.98 8.61
CA ALA A 75 5.96 9.41 7.93
C ALA A 75 5.96 9.63 6.41
N ASN A 76 4.81 9.43 5.78
CA ASN A 76 4.64 9.67 4.34
C ASN A 76 4.80 11.16 3.99
N ARG A 77 4.32 12.05 4.87
CA ARG A 77 4.44 13.49 4.68
C ARG A 77 5.90 13.93 4.78
N GLU A 78 6.63 13.44 5.77
CA GLU A 78 8.05 13.75 5.96
C GLU A 78 8.90 13.24 4.80
N ALA A 79 8.65 12.00 4.34
CA ALA A 79 9.33 11.43 3.19
C ALA A 79 9.11 12.27 1.91
N ILE A 80 7.87 12.71 1.66
CA ILE A 80 7.55 13.60 0.53
C ILE A 80 8.27 14.94 0.66
N LEU A 81 8.24 15.57 1.84
CA LEU A 81 8.89 16.87 2.05
C LEU A 81 10.42 16.78 1.89
N LYS A 82 11.04 15.69 2.34
CA LYS A 82 12.47 15.45 2.17
C LYS A 82 12.87 15.39 0.69
N VAL A 83 12.15 14.61 -0.10
CA VAL A 83 12.43 14.47 -1.54
C VAL A 83 12.21 15.78 -2.30
N VAL A 84 11.15 16.53 -1.96
CA VAL A 84 10.87 17.83 -2.59
C VAL A 84 11.90 18.89 -2.18
N GLY A 85 12.46 18.82 -0.97
CA GLY A 85 13.54 19.68 -0.53
C GLY A 85 14.88 19.38 -1.20
N GLU A 86 15.19 18.11 -1.44
CA GLU A 86 16.40 17.68 -2.15
C GLU A 86 16.35 17.98 -3.66
N ARG A 87 15.14 17.97 -4.25
CA ARG A 87 14.91 18.20 -5.69
C ARG A 87 13.71 19.12 -5.91
N PRO A 88 13.89 20.45 -5.87
CA PRO A 88 12.81 21.39 -6.19
C PRO A 88 12.37 21.22 -7.65
N GLY A 89 11.06 21.26 -7.90
CA GLY A 89 10.47 21.09 -9.23
C GLY A 89 10.13 19.66 -9.60
N ILE A 90 10.34 18.69 -8.71
CA ILE A 90 9.97 17.29 -8.93
C ILE A 90 8.45 17.10 -9.07
N SER A 91 8.01 16.22 -9.96
CA SER A 91 6.59 15.92 -10.15
C SER A 91 6.04 14.95 -9.10
N ALA A 92 4.72 14.98 -8.88
CA ALA A 92 4.05 14.05 -7.97
C ALA A 92 4.25 12.56 -8.35
N ALA A 93 4.42 12.26 -9.64
CA ALA A 93 4.66 10.91 -10.13
C ALA A 93 6.07 10.43 -9.77
N GLU A 94 7.08 11.28 -9.95
CA GLU A 94 8.47 10.97 -9.60
C GLU A 94 8.66 10.86 -8.08
N VAL A 95 7.96 11.68 -7.29
CA VAL A 95 7.94 11.55 -5.82
C VAL A 95 7.42 10.18 -5.40
N ALA A 96 6.37 9.67 -6.05
CA ALA A 96 5.83 8.34 -5.75
C ALA A 96 6.83 7.22 -6.05
N GLU A 97 7.58 7.35 -7.15
CA GLU A 97 8.62 6.38 -7.55
C GLU A 97 9.80 6.39 -6.58
N ILE A 98 10.28 7.57 -6.15
CA ILE A 98 11.42 7.69 -5.23
C ILE A 98 11.04 7.26 -3.81
N THR A 99 9.85 7.64 -3.33
CA THR A 99 9.42 7.32 -1.97
C THR A 99 8.81 5.92 -1.84
N ASN A 100 8.56 5.24 -2.96
CA ASN A 100 7.80 3.99 -3.03
C ASN A 100 6.43 4.08 -2.34
N ILE A 101 5.83 5.28 -2.35
CA ILE A 101 4.48 5.55 -1.84
C ILE A 101 3.51 5.46 -3.00
N ALA A 102 2.32 4.89 -2.76
CA ALA A 102 1.29 4.78 -3.78
C ALA A 102 0.93 6.17 -4.37
N LYS A 103 0.87 6.25 -5.71
CA LYS A 103 0.55 7.49 -6.45
C LYS A 103 -0.68 8.23 -5.90
N PRO A 104 -1.82 7.59 -5.60
CA PRO A 104 -2.98 8.28 -5.02
C PRO A 104 -2.71 8.94 -3.66
N THR A 105 -1.92 8.27 -2.81
CA THR A 105 -1.51 8.79 -1.49
C THR A 105 -0.59 10.00 -1.63
N VAL A 106 0.31 9.98 -2.61
CA VAL A 106 1.18 11.12 -2.92
C VAL A 106 0.37 12.30 -3.43
N HIS A 107 -0.55 12.08 -4.38
CA HIS A 107 -1.40 13.15 -4.91
C HIS A 107 -2.29 13.80 -3.84
N THR A 108 -2.91 13.00 -2.96
CA THR A 108 -3.72 13.53 -1.85
C THR A 108 -2.86 14.29 -0.84
N THR A 109 -1.69 13.77 -0.48
CA THR A 109 -0.78 14.42 0.47
C THR A 109 -0.23 15.73 -0.10
N ILE A 110 0.20 15.76 -1.36
CA ILE A 110 0.67 16.98 -2.04
C ILE A 110 -0.45 18.02 -2.11
N SER A 111 -1.69 17.61 -2.45
CA SER A 111 -2.83 18.52 -2.49
C SER A 111 -3.13 19.14 -1.12
N GLN A 112 -3.03 18.36 -0.05
CA GLN A 112 -3.17 18.86 1.32
C GLN A 112 -2.04 19.80 1.72
N LEU A 113 -0.79 19.52 1.31
CA LEU A 113 0.37 20.37 1.59
C LEU A 113 0.33 21.70 0.84
N LYS A 114 -0.16 21.70 -0.41
CA LYS A 114 -0.43 22.93 -1.18
C LYS A 114 -1.50 23.79 -0.50
N ARG A 115 -2.62 23.19 -0.07
CA ARG A 115 -3.68 23.91 0.67
C ARG A 115 -3.19 24.54 1.97
N LYS A 116 -2.21 23.92 2.62
CA LYS A 116 -1.59 24.43 3.86
C LYS A 116 -0.48 25.47 3.60
N GLY A 117 -0.19 25.81 2.34
CA GLY A 117 0.86 26.76 1.98
C GLY A 117 2.28 26.25 2.24
N ILE A 118 2.47 24.93 2.37
CA ILE A 118 3.77 24.31 2.66
C ILE A 118 4.50 23.91 1.37
N LEU A 119 3.74 23.58 0.33
CA LEU A 119 4.26 23.31 -1.00
C LEU A 119 3.69 24.31 -1.99
N GLU A 120 4.54 24.82 -2.88
CA GLU A 120 4.14 25.66 -4.01
C GLU A 120 4.22 24.86 -5.32
N PRO A 121 3.36 25.15 -6.30
CA PRO A 121 3.52 24.65 -7.65
C PRO A 121 4.76 25.29 -8.30
N GLU A 122 5.58 24.47 -8.95
CA GLU A 122 6.73 24.92 -9.73
C GLU A 122 6.65 24.33 -11.14
N GLY A 123 6.54 25.18 -12.16
CA GLY A 123 6.33 24.76 -13.55
C GLY A 123 4.96 24.09 -13.80
N ALA A 124 4.89 23.25 -14.84
CA ALA A 124 3.63 22.65 -15.29
C ALA A 124 3.07 21.58 -14.32
N ASN A 125 3.94 20.77 -13.70
CA ASN A 125 3.55 19.65 -12.83
C ASN A 125 4.45 19.47 -11.59
N GLY A 126 5.45 20.35 -11.39
CA GLY A 126 6.41 20.24 -10.31
C GLY A 126 5.90 20.82 -8.99
N VAL A 127 6.56 20.45 -7.90
CA VAL A 127 6.34 21.01 -6.57
C VAL A 127 7.66 21.40 -5.91
N ARG A 128 7.61 22.47 -5.11
CA ARG A 128 8.72 22.95 -4.29
C ARG A 128 8.26 23.28 -2.88
N LEU A 129 9.19 23.32 -1.94
CA LEU A 129 8.93 23.83 -0.59
C LEU A 129 8.61 25.33 -0.67
N ALA A 130 7.52 25.75 -0.02
CA ALA A 130 7.26 27.16 0.21
C ALA A 130 8.41 27.70 1.07
N GLN A 131 9.20 28.62 0.54
CA GLN A 131 10.27 29.27 1.30
C GLN A 131 9.58 30.08 2.40
N ALA A 132 9.79 29.69 3.66
CA ALA A 132 9.43 30.54 4.78
C ALA A 132 10.31 31.80 4.68
N SER A 133 9.71 32.92 4.26
CA SER A 133 10.30 34.25 4.44
C SER A 133 10.12 34.70 5.89
#